data_AF-A0A2J4R159-F1
#
_entry.id   AF-A0A2J4R159-F1
#
_cell.length_a   1.000
_cell.length_b   1.000
_cell.length_c   1.000
_cell.angle_alpha   90.00
_cell.angle_beta   90.00
_cell.angle_gamma   90.00
#
_symmetry.space_group_name_H-M   'P 1'
#
loop_
_entity.id
_entity.type
_entity.pdbx_description
1 polymer ?
#
loop_
_entity_poly.entity_id
_entity_poly.type
_entity_poly.pdbx_seq_one_letter_code
_entity_poly.pdbx_strand_id
1 'polypeptide(L)'
;DQATRHGGPSFNEVGSYQLVYAIRRLLARQDLGLPIDHLMPGKVRTLFNTQVQKAAMSVFACEFDTRFDSESLQNGRFPLAPADLPPGHPDQIFGEYGGASSEDDPAWLTTDLQYFLNGREPLAAEDIIHHES
;
A
#
# COMPACT_ATOMS: atom_id res chain seq x y z
N ASP A 1 -4.36 41.10 -4.81
CA ASP A 1 -3.57 39.94 -5.27
C ASP A 1 -2.44 39.48 -4.35
N GLN A 2 -1.71 40.35 -3.62
CA GLN A 2 -0.63 39.87 -2.73
C GLN A 2 -1.12 39.27 -1.39
N ALA A 3 -2.16 39.86 -0.77
CA ALA A 3 -2.69 39.39 0.52
C ALA A 3 -3.26 37.95 0.45
N THR A 4 -3.90 37.56 -0.65
CA THR A 4 -4.40 36.19 -0.84
C THR A 4 -3.28 35.14 -0.92
N ARG A 5 -2.07 35.53 -1.37
CA ARG A 5 -0.93 34.61 -1.52
C ARG A 5 -0.07 34.53 -0.27
N HIS A 6 0.20 35.67 0.35
CA HIS A 6 1.12 35.79 1.49
C HIS A 6 0.42 35.88 2.86
N GLY A 7 -0.87 36.16 2.85
CA GLY A 7 -1.66 36.49 4.03
C GLY A 7 -1.86 37.99 4.15
N GLY A 8 -2.98 38.39 4.75
CA GLY A 8 -3.29 39.77 5.11
C GLY A 8 -3.04 40.04 6.60
N PRO A 9 -3.18 41.29 7.06
CA PRO A 9 -2.96 41.68 8.45
C PRO A 9 -3.99 41.09 9.42
N SER A 10 -5.15 40.62 8.93
CA SER A 10 -6.21 40.05 9.76
C SER A 10 -5.95 38.57 10.02
N PHE A 11 -6.32 38.08 11.21
CA PHE A 11 -6.20 36.67 11.60
C PHE A 11 -6.84 35.70 10.59
N ASN A 12 -7.94 36.10 9.96
CA ASN A 12 -8.67 35.28 8.98
C ASN A 12 -8.12 35.36 7.55
N GLU A 13 -7.09 36.17 7.29
CA GLU A 13 -6.51 36.36 5.97
C GLU A 13 -5.26 35.48 5.82
N VAL A 14 -5.42 34.16 5.89
CA VAL A 14 -4.30 33.22 5.70
C VAL A 14 -3.97 33.09 4.21
N GLY A 15 -2.70 33.30 3.86
CA GLY A 15 -2.24 33.20 2.48
C GLY A 15 -2.09 31.76 2.01
N SER A 16 -2.33 31.50 0.71
CA SER A 16 -2.15 30.15 0.15
C SER A 16 -0.75 29.58 0.38
N TYR A 17 0.32 30.40 0.37
CA TYR A 17 1.67 29.92 0.65
C TYR A 17 1.90 29.53 2.11
N GLN A 18 1.25 30.24 3.05
CA GLN A 18 1.29 29.88 4.46
C GLN A 18 0.59 28.54 4.70
N LEU A 19 -0.53 28.30 4.03
CA LEU A 19 -1.23 27.01 4.07
C LEU A 19 -0.38 25.88 3.47
N VAL A 20 0.23 26.10 2.29
CA VAL A 20 1.14 25.13 1.67
C VAL A 20 2.29 24.78 2.63
N TYR A 21 2.90 25.78 3.27
CA TYR A 21 3.96 25.54 4.25
C TYR A 21 3.46 24.75 5.46
N ALA A 22 2.34 25.14 6.06
CA ALA A 22 1.78 24.49 7.24
C ALA A 22 1.42 23.03 6.97
N ILE A 23 0.73 22.75 5.85
CA ILE A 23 0.35 21.40 5.41
C ILE A 23 1.59 20.54 5.23
N ARG A 24 2.59 21.05 4.49
CA ARG A 24 3.85 20.31 4.28
C ARG A 24 4.59 20.06 5.57
N ARG A 25 4.65 21.02 6.49
CA ARG A 25 5.34 20.87 7.76
C ARG A 25 4.67 19.88 8.70
N LEU A 26 3.34 19.84 8.68
CA LEU A 26 2.52 18.97 9.51
C LEU A 26 2.51 17.53 9.00
N LEU A 27 2.25 17.33 7.71
CA LEU A 27 2.06 15.99 7.14
C LEU A 27 3.38 15.30 6.76
N ALA A 28 4.47 16.06 6.57
CA ALA A 28 5.76 15.46 6.29
C ALA A 28 6.15 14.47 7.39
N ARG A 29 6.48 13.25 6.95
CA ARG A 29 6.89 12.13 7.80
C ARG A 29 5.84 11.71 8.83
N GLN A 30 4.56 11.89 8.55
CA GLN A 30 3.49 11.29 9.35
C GLN A 30 3.03 9.99 8.69
N ASP A 31 2.55 9.05 9.49
CA ASP A 31 1.84 7.83 9.06
C ASP A 31 0.32 7.97 9.24
N LEU A 32 -0.13 9.00 9.97
CA LEU A 32 -1.53 9.27 10.31
C LEU A 32 -2.21 8.10 11.06
N GLY A 33 -1.42 7.22 11.70
CA GLY A 33 -1.92 5.99 12.32
C GLY A 33 -2.34 4.90 11.33
N LEU A 34 -1.95 5.03 10.05
CA LEU A 34 -2.18 4.04 9.01
C LEU A 34 -0.97 3.10 8.86
N PRO A 35 -1.16 1.85 8.39
CA PRO A 35 -0.06 0.91 8.14
C PRO A 35 0.65 1.24 6.81
N ILE A 36 1.27 2.40 6.75
CA ILE A 36 1.98 2.93 5.58
C ILE A 36 3.37 3.41 5.99
N ASP A 37 4.28 3.49 5.03
CA ASP A 37 5.51 4.26 5.21
C ASP A 37 5.18 5.74 5.43
N HIS A 38 6.05 6.41 6.17
CA HIS A 38 5.90 7.84 6.45
C HIS A 38 5.73 8.67 5.17
N LEU A 39 4.75 9.58 5.14
CA LEU A 39 4.46 10.46 4.01
C LEU A 39 5.69 11.30 3.62
N MET A 40 6.17 11.12 2.40
CA MET A 40 7.30 11.84 1.83
C MET A 40 6.80 13.03 0.99
N PRO A 41 7.18 14.28 1.32
CA PRO A 41 6.67 15.44 0.58
C PRO A 41 7.14 15.46 -0.88
N GLY A 42 6.18 15.45 -1.80
CA GLY A 42 6.38 15.54 -3.23
C GLY A 42 6.31 16.98 -3.76
N LYS A 43 5.91 17.12 -5.03
CA LYS A 43 5.78 18.41 -5.72
C LYS A 43 4.61 19.23 -5.20
N VAL A 44 4.73 20.56 -5.31
CA VAL A 44 3.61 21.49 -5.17
C VAL A 44 3.30 22.07 -6.54
N ARG A 45 2.05 21.97 -6.98
CA ARG A 45 1.63 22.42 -8.32
C ARG A 45 0.47 23.39 -8.21
N THR A 46 0.48 24.47 -8.98
CA THR A 46 -0.69 25.35 -9.12
C THR A 46 -1.67 24.69 -10.08
N LEU A 47 -2.88 24.39 -9.61
CA LEU A 47 -3.93 23.79 -10.44
C LEU A 47 -4.76 24.84 -11.18
N PHE A 48 -5.00 25.98 -10.54
CA PHE A 48 -5.80 27.06 -11.12
C PHE A 48 -5.37 28.41 -10.55
N ASN A 49 -5.28 29.41 -11.42
CA ASN A 49 -4.99 30.80 -11.05
C ASN A 49 -5.76 31.71 -12.01
N THR A 50 -7.05 31.92 -11.74
CA THR A 50 -7.86 32.91 -12.47
C THR A 50 -8.80 33.64 -11.50
N GLN A 51 -9.28 34.82 -11.89
CA GLN A 51 -10.31 35.54 -11.15
C GLN A 51 -11.68 34.96 -11.50
N VAL A 52 -12.34 34.33 -10.52
CA VAL A 52 -13.75 33.93 -10.65
C VAL A 52 -14.60 35.01 -9.99
N GLN A 53 -15.45 35.68 -10.77
CA GLN A 53 -16.48 36.61 -10.27
C GLN A 53 -16.00 37.57 -9.16
N LYS A 54 -14.87 38.25 -9.37
CA LYS A 54 -14.23 39.23 -8.45
C LYS A 54 -13.52 38.66 -7.21
N ALA A 55 -13.47 37.34 -7.03
CA ALA A 55 -12.63 36.69 -6.02
C ALA A 55 -11.38 36.06 -6.67
N ALA A 56 -10.20 36.43 -6.19
CA ALA A 56 -8.96 35.75 -6.58
C ALA A 56 -8.88 34.42 -5.81
N MET A 57 -9.01 33.29 -6.52
CA MET A 57 -8.85 31.95 -5.94
C MET A 57 -7.56 31.33 -6.45
N SER A 58 -6.65 30.98 -5.53
CA SER A 58 -5.40 30.26 -5.84
C SER A 58 -5.51 28.83 -5.34
N VAL A 59 -5.42 27.86 -6.25
CA VAL A 59 -5.52 26.43 -5.92
C VAL A 59 -4.18 25.75 -6.11
N PHE A 60 -3.69 25.08 -5.07
CA PHE A 60 -2.45 24.32 -5.10
C PHE A 60 -2.71 22.85 -4.75
N ALA A 61 -2.09 21.95 -5.50
CA ALA A 61 -1.92 20.55 -5.12
C ALA A 61 -0.61 20.40 -4.34
N CYS A 62 -0.67 19.80 -3.14
CA CYS A 62 0.51 19.35 -2.40
C CYS A 62 0.55 17.82 -2.45
N GLU A 63 1.50 17.27 -3.20
CA GLU A 63 1.65 15.81 -3.35
C GLU A 63 2.48 15.24 -2.18
N PHE A 64 2.12 14.04 -1.73
CA PHE A 64 2.89 13.23 -0.79
C PHE A 64 2.93 11.79 -1.29
N ASP A 65 4.11 11.20 -1.29
CA ASP A 65 4.33 9.82 -1.67
C ASP A 65 4.42 8.93 -0.43
N THR A 66 3.95 7.71 -0.53
CA THR A 66 4.07 6.68 0.51
C THR A 66 4.08 5.30 -0.14
N ARG A 67 4.45 4.29 0.64
CA ARG A 67 4.37 2.88 0.31
C ARG A 67 3.45 2.21 1.31
N PHE A 68 2.66 1.27 0.82
CA PHE A 68 1.95 0.30 1.64
C PHE A 68 2.26 -1.08 1.07
N ASP A 69 2.52 -2.03 1.95
CA ASP A 69 2.64 -3.43 1.54
C ASP A 69 1.24 -4.01 1.45
N SER A 70 0.96 -4.68 0.34
CA SER A 70 -0.29 -5.39 0.12
C SER A 70 0.03 -6.86 -0.15
N GLU A 71 -0.71 -7.75 0.51
CA GLU A 71 -0.72 -9.15 0.13
C GLU A 71 -1.28 -9.28 -1.28
N SER A 72 -0.56 -10.00 -2.14
CA SER A 72 -0.93 -10.20 -3.53
C SER A 72 -0.93 -11.69 -3.85
N LEU A 73 -1.82 -12.09 -4.75
CA LEU A 73 -1.79 -13.43 -5.32
C LEU A 73 -0.47 -13.69 -6.05
N GLN A 74 -0.06 -14.95 -6.08
CA GLN A 74 1.09 -15.38 -6.88
C GLN A 74 0.85 -15.08 -8.37
N ASN A 75 1.92 -14.78 -9.10
CA ASN A 75 1.82 -14.44 -10.51
C ASN A 75 1.13 -15.55 -11.32
N GLY A 76 0.06 -15.19 -12.05
CA GLY A 76 -0.72 -16.11 -12.87
C GLY A 76 -1.74 -16.97 -12.13
N ARG A 77 -1.88 -16.80 -10.80
CA ARG A 77 -2.89 -17.49 -10.00
C ARG A 77 -4.12 -16.60 -9.79
N PHE A 78 -5.26 -17.24 -9.59
CA PHE A 78 -6.51 -16.62 -9.16
C PHE A 78 -6.80 -17.04 -7.72
N PRO A 79 -7.74 -16.37 -7.03
CA PRO A 79 -8.22 -16.82 -5.72
C PRO A 79 -8.65 -18.29 -5.70
N LEU A 80 -8.68 -18.89 -4.52
CA LEU A 80 -9.34 -20.19 -4.34
C LEU A 80 -10.85 -20.08 -4.59
N ALA A 81 -11.49 -21.22 -4.85
CA ALA A 81 -12.94 -21.23 -4.96
C ALA A 81 -13.58 -20.83 -3.62
N PRO A 82 -14.77 -20.20 -3.62
CA PRO A 82 -15.38 -19.70 -2.37
C PRO A 82 -15.65 -20.79 -1.33
N ALA A 83 -15.82 -22.05 -1.75
CA ALA A 83 -16.01 -23.18 -0.86
C ALA A 83 -14.74 -23.57 -0.09
N ASP A 84 -13.57 -23.23 -0.64
CA ASP A 84 -12.26 -23.57 -0.08
C ASP A 84 -11.65 -22.41 0.72
N LEU A 85 -12.27 -21.23 0.67
CA LEU A 85 -11.83 -20.06 1.42
C LEU A 85 -12.38 -20.06 2.86
N PRO A 86 -11.55 -19.73 3.87
CA PRO A 86 -12.05 -19.57 5.23
C PRO A 86 -13.01 -18.37 5.33
N PRO A 87 -13.96 -18.37 6.29
CA PRO A 87 -14.86 -17.25 6.51
C PRO A 87 -14.12 -15.93 6.78
N GLY A 88 -14.49 -14.86 6.07
CA GLY A 88 -13.87 -13.54 6.22
C GLY A 88 -12.56 -13.36 5.44
N HIS A 89 -12.18 -14.32 4.59
CA HIS A 89 -11.01 -14.16 3.73
C HIS A 89 -11.19 -12.99 2.74
N PRO A 90 -10.18 -12.12 2.52
CA PRO A 90 -10.29 -10.96 1.63
C PRO A 90 -10.71 -11.33 0.20
N ASP A 91 -10.33 -12.53 -0.26
CA ASP A 91 -10.64 -12.98 -1.61
C ASP A 91 -12.09 -13.45 -1.83
N GLN A 92 -12.92 -13.50 -0.78
CA GLN A 92 -14.33 -13.88 -0.93
C GLN A 92 -15.07 -12.98 -1.93
N ILE A 93 -14.69 -11.71 -1.99
CA ILE A 93 -15.26 -10.73 -2.92
C ILE A 93 -15.18 -11.20 -4.38
N PHE A 94 -14.12 -11.91 -4.78
CA PHE A 94 -13.99 -12.38 -6.16
C PHE A 94 -15.01 -13.47 -6.48
N GLY A 95 -15.31 -14.31 -5.51
CA GLY A 95 -16.36 -15.34 -5.60
C GLY A 95 -17.76 -14.78 -5.77
N GLU A 96 -18.09 -13.71 -5.02
CA GLU A 96 -19.41 -13.06 -5.04
C GLU A 96 -19.80 -12.56 -6.45
N TYR A 97 -18.80 -12.17 -7.25
CA TYR A 97 -18.99 -11.67 -8.61
C TYR A 97 -18.67 -12.68 -9.70
N GLY A 98 -18.52 -13.98 -9.36
CA GLY A 98 -18.26 -15.04 -10.33
C GLY A 98 -16.89 -14.94 -11.00
N GLY A 99 -15.88 -14.44 -10.28
CA GLY A 99 -14.50 -14.41 -10.73
C GLY A 99 -13.91 -15.80 -10.99
N ALA A 100 -12.86 -15.85 -11.79
CA ALA A 100 -12.10 -17.09 -12.00
C ALA A 100 -11.42 -17.52 -10.69
N SER A 101 -11.26 -18.84 -10.51
CA SER A 101 -10.58 -19.44 -9.37
C SER A 101 -9.44 -20.37 -9.83
N SER A 102 -8.51 -20.63 -8.91
CA SER A 102 -7.46 -21.64 -9.06
C SER A 102 -7.66 -22.77 -8.06
N GLU A 103 -7.15 -23.95 -8.39
CA GLU A 103 -7.03 -25.05 -7.43
C GLU A 103 -6.02 -24.69 -6.33
N ASP A 104 -6.23 -25.20 -5.12
CA ASP A 104 -5.33 -24.98 -3.99
C ASP A 104 -3.94 -25.57 -4.25
N ASP A 105 -2.95 -25.08 -3.50
CA ASP A 105 -1.61 -25.65 -3.54
C ASP A 105 -1.67 -27.12 -3.09
N PRO A 106 -0.88 -28.02 -3.71
CA PRO A 106 -0.91 -29.43 -3.35
C PRO A 106 -0.52 -29.61 -1.87
N ALA A 107 -1.22 -30.52 -1.19
CA ALA A 107 -0.94 -30.82 0.20
C ALA A 107 0.54 -31.19 0.40
N TRP A 108 1.19 -30.53 1.35
CA TRP A 108 2.59 -30.82 1.69
C TRP A 108 2.65 -32.05 2.61
N LEU A 109 2.62 -33.25 2.02
CA LEU A 109 2.50 -34.49 2.79
C LEU A 109 3.79 -34.93 3.49
N THR A 110 4.94 -34.75 2.85
CA THR A 110 6.23 -35.22 3.37
C THR A 110 7.38 -34.28 3.05
N THR A 111 8.40 -34.29 3.90
CA THR A 111 9.71 -33.66 3.65
C THR A 111 10.80 -34.69 3.85
N ASP A 112 11.58 -34.95 2.81
CA ASP A 112 12.74 -35.83 2.84
C ASP A 112 14.02 -35.00 3.02
N LEU A 113 14.78 -35.29 4.07
CA LEU A 113 16.01 -34.62 4.45
C LEU A 113 17.17 -35.60 4.31
N GLN A 114 17.97 -35.43 3.26
CA GLN A 114 19.14 -36.26 2.99
C GLN A 114 20.43 -35.54 3.37
N TYR A 115 21.23 -36.15 4.25
CA TYR A 115 22.50 -35.63 4.71
C TYR A 115 23.67 -36.37 4.05
N PHE A 116 24.53 -35.63 3.36
CA PHE A 116 25.74 -36.14 2.71
C PHE A 116 26.99 -35.66 3.43
N LEU A 117 27.83 -36.58 3.89
CA LEU A 117 29.11 -36.21 4.49
C LEU A 117 30.07 -35.76 3.37
N ASN A 118 30.47 -34.48 3.42
CA ASN A 118 31.31 -33.85 2.38
C ASN A 118 30.73 -33.93 0.96
N GLY A 119 29.39 -33.97 0.83
CA GLY A 119 28.71 -34.03 -0.48
C GLY A 119 28.96 -35.32 -1.27
N ARG A 120 29.41 -36.39 -0.59
CA ARG A 120 29.69 -37.68 -1.21
C ARG A 120 28.63 -38.71 -0.83
N GLU A 121 28.37 -39.60 -1.76
CA GLU A 121 27.62 -40.83 -1.51
C GLU A 121 28.47 -41.89 -0.77
N PRO A 122 27.85 -42.84 -0.06
CA PRO A 122 26.40 -42.93 0.20
C PRO A 122 25.93 -41.87 1.21
N LEU A 123 24.61 -41.66 1.28
CA LEU A 123 24.00 -40.80 2.29
C LEU A 123 24.48 -41.19 3.70
N ALA A 124 24.82 -40.19 4.51
CA ALA A 124 25.31 -40.38 5.87
C ALA A 124 24.17 -40.44 6.89
N ALA A 125 23.05 -39.76 6.59
CA ALA A 125 21.79 -39.89 7.31
C ALA A 125 20.63 -39.47 6.39
N GLU A 126 19.44 -40.01 6.65
CA GLU A 126 18.19 -39.64 6.00
C GLU A 126 17.12 -39.51 7.09
N ASP A 127 16.27 -38.49 6.98
CA ASP A 127 15.11 -38.30 7.85
C ASP A 127 13.89 -37.91 7.00
N ILE A 128 12.75 -38.53 7.27
CA ILE A 128 11.50 -38.29 6.54
C ILE A 128 10.47 -37.78 7.54
N ILE A 129 10.09 -36.52 7.37
CA ILE A 129 9.05 -35.89 8.18
C ILE A 129 7.73 -36.04 7.44
N HIS A 130 6.74 -36.65 8.10
CA HIS A 130 5.37 -36.73 7.64
C HIS A 130 4.54 -35.59 8.25
N HIS A 131 3.80 -34.87 7.42
CA HIS A 131 2.89 -33.81 7.85
C HIS A 131 1.45 -34.34 7.83
N GLU A 132 0.67 -34.00 8.84
CA GLU A 132 -0.76 -34.33 8.88
C GLU A 132 -1.53 -33.43 7.89
N SER A 133 -2.49 -33.99 7.15
CA SER A 133 -3.39 -33.23 6.27
C SER A 133 -4.61 -32.72 7.01
#